data_AF-A0A534P2B7-F1
#
_entry.id   AF-A0A534P2B7-F1
#
_cell.length_a   1.000
_cell.length_b   1.000
_cell.length_c   1.000
_cell.angle_alpha   90.00
_cell.angle_beta   90.00
_cell.angle_gamma   90.00
#
_symmetry.space_group_name_H-M   'P 1'
#
loop_
_entity.id
_entity.type
_entity.pdbx_description
1 polymer ?
#
loop_
_entity_poly.entity_id
_entity_poly.type
_entity_poly.pdbx_seq_one_letter_code
_entity_poly.pdbx_strand_id
1 'polypeptide(L)'
;MESLYLWPANPAASLLVLAILAQVFLYAARHPMHRAFAALGRLLSGGFRVAARFCKSVSTAIAQRDREMLADAGKGDAEARIAREFRRIEGTYSKELARYPDLHRRMDEVTAKIDADYKECSTATPTPPGWAEATAAVAKMEGSGDRVVHKLLEEIHRTAKDAEKKALSEVRETNSKRHKILSGMAPMWKELKNLVVESGRSVTKALESTKRIDGYMESYEKIRKSEPKAIRAVGWASTQLFVVSLLVLAIAMGGAFVNFNLIALPMSELVPSGSRIGGMPVSTVAALVVVLMEIAAGIFAMEMLGVTSFFPKLENLPASRRRMILVVSLGGLVLLAGIECSLAVLREQIVASATALKSALAGAADHTVADPASSRIPVVGQAVLGFILPFILAMVAVPLETLIATGGHIALSIATGLFLVSGTLSRLLAQGARHGAEALRHGYDILIVIPLQIERIVQSNMGKGEREGREGRAALRPQTEGRR
;
A
#
# COMPACT_ATOMS: atom_id res chain seq x y z
N MET A 1 -29.44 32.99 56.58
CA MET A 1 -30.76 32.72 55.96
C MET A 1 -31.91 33.48 56.63
N GLU A 2 -31.67 34.31 57.66
CA GLU A 2 -32.73 35.05 58.38
C GLU A 2 -33.11 36.40 57.75
N SER A 3 -32.37 36.90 56.76
CA SER A 3 -32.60 38.23 56.15
C SER A 3 -33.66 38.25 55.03
N LEU A 4 -34.36 37.14 54.79
CA LEU A 4 -35.40 37.02 53.75
C LEU A 4 -36.83 36.94 54.33
N TYR A 5 -36.96 36.95 55.66
CA TYR A 5 -38.26 36.89 56.33
C TYR A 5 -38.73 38.30 56.71
N LEU A 6 -39.77 38.80 56.02
CA LEU A 6 -40.48 40.05 56.34
C LEU A 6 -41.10 40.01 57.75
N TRP A 7 -41.43 38.82 58.25
CA TRP A 7 -41.82 38.59 59.65
C TRP A 7 -41.07 37.39 60.24
N PRO A 8 -40.18 37.60 61.23
CA PRO A 8 -39.45 36.51 61.89
C PRO A 8 -40.34 35.58 62.73
N ALA A 9 -41.50 36.06 63.19
CA ALA A 9 -42.41 35.32 64.07
C ALA A 9 -43.27 34.25 63.37
N ASN A 10 -43.36 34.28 62.04
CA ASN A 10 -44.11 33.27 61.26
C ASN A 10 -43.46 33.08 59.87
N PRO A 11 -42.45 32.21 59.76
CA PRO A 11 -41.67 32.04 58.52
C PRO A 11 -42.53 31.57 57.34
N ALA A 12 -43.58 30.77 57.61
CA ALA A 12 -44.51 30.30 56.60
C ALA A 12 -45.33 31.42 55.94
N ALA A 13 -45.79 32.41 56.72
CA ALA A 13 -46.58 33.53 56.21
C ALA A 13 -45.72 34.50 55.38
N SER A 14 -44.49 34.76 55.83
CA SER A 14 -43.54 35.57 55.06
C SER A 14 -43.17 34.92 53.74
N LEU A 15 -42.96 33.60 53.70
CA LEU A 15 -42.69 32.87 52.46
C LEU A 15 -43.90 32.90 51.50
N LEU A 16 -45.13 32.81 52.01
CA LEU A 16 -46.34 32.92 51.19
C LEU A 16 -46.49 34.31 50.54
N VAL A 17 -46.27 35.39 51.30
CA VAL A 17 -46.34 36.76 50.76
C VAL A 17 -45.27 36.97 49.68
N LEU A 18 -44.04 36.49 49.94
CA LEU A 18 -42.93 36.58 48.98
C LEU A 18 -43.20 35.75 47.73
N ALA A 19 -43.82 34.57 47.87
CA ALA A 19 -44.26 33.75 46.75
C ALA A 19 -45.35 34.43 45.91
N ILE A 20 -46.33 35.09 46.54
CA ILE A 20 -47.38 35.86 45.83
C ILE A 20 -46.78 37.06 45.09
N LEU A 21 -45.91 37.82 45.75
CA LEU A 21 -45.19 38.95 45.13
C LEU A 21 -44.34 38.49 43.95
N ALA A 22 -43.60 37.39 44.10
CA ALA A 22 -42.83 36.77 43.03
C ALA A 22 -43.74 36.33 41.87
N GLN A 23 -44.92 35.78 42.16
CA GLN A 23 -45.87 35.33 41.15
C GLN A 23 -46.46 36.49 40.33
N VAL A 24 -46.80 37.60 40.97
CA VAL A 24 -47.28 38.83 40.31
C VAL A 24 -46.18 39.45 39.44
N PHE A 25 -44.96 39.51 39.96
CA PHE A 25 -43.80 40.01 39.21
C PHE A 25 -43.48 39.14 37.98
N LEU A 26 -43.49 37.81 38.14
CA LEU A 26 -43.31 36.87 37.04
C LEU A 26 -44.42 36.98 35.99
N TYR A 27 -45.67 37.16 36.41
CA TYR A 27 -46.78 37.39 35.48
C TYR A 27 -46.62 38.68 34.65
N ALA A 28 -46.24 39.79 35.29
CA ALA A 28 -45.97 41.05 34.58
C ALA A 28 -44.78 40.94 33.60
N ALA A 29 -43.76 40.16 33.97
CA ALA A 29 -42.58 39.91 33.14
C ALA A 29 -42.80 38.88 32.02
N ARG A 30 -44.00 38.33 31.86
CA ARG A 30 -44.30 37.25 30.92
C ARG A 30 -43.95 37.58 29.47
N HIS A 31 -44.45 38.71 28.97
CA HIS A 31 -44.22 39.13 27.59
C HIS A 31 -42.73 39.40 27.28
N PRO A 32 -41.96 40.14 28.10
CA PRO A 32 -40.53 40.32 27.85
C PRO A 32 -39.75 39.00 28.00
N MET A 33 -40.13 38.11 28.93
CA MET A 33 -39.44 36.83 29.12
C MET A 33 -39.64 35.86 27.94
N HIS A 34 -40.86 35.72 27.41
CA HIS A 34 -41.08 34.91 26.21
C HIS A 34 -40.32 35.46 24.99
N ARG A 35 -40.26 36.80 24.84
CA ARG A 35 -39.46 37.44 23.79
C ARG A 35 -37.97 37.17 23.98
N ALA A 36 -37.47 37.22 25.21
CA ALA A 36 -36.08 36.91 25.54
C ALA A 36 -35.73 35.46 25.20
N PHE A 37 -36.55 34.47 25.60
CA PHE A 37 -36.34 33.07 25.23
C PHE A 37 -36.45 32.85 23.72
N ALA A 38 -37.35 33.55 23.03
CA ALA A 38 -37.45 33.49 21.57
C ALA A 38 -36.24 34.10 20.85
N ALA A 39 -35.71 35.21 21.35
CA ALA A 39 -34.49 35.81 20.83
C ALA A 39 -33.30 34.89 21.07
N LEU A 40 -33.14 34.36 22.29
CA LEU A 40 -32.08 33.43 22.67
C LEU A 40 -32.08 32.17 21.79
N GLY A 41 -33.24 31.53 21.63
CA GLY A 41 -33.39 30.34 20.78
C GLY A 41 -33.08 30.63 19.31
N ARG A 42 -33.47 31.80 18.78
CA ARG A 42 -33.15 32.21 17.40
C ARG A 42 -31.66 32.52 17.21
N LEU A 43 -31.03 33.19 18.17
CA LEU A 43 -29.60 33.51 18.13
C LEU A 43 -28.76 32.23 18.19
N LEU A 44 -29.03 31.35 19.16
CA LEU A 44 -28.33 30.08 19.30
C LEU A 44 -28.54 29.17 18.09
N SER A 45 -29.79 28.98 17.66
CA SER A 45 -30.08 28.14 16.48
C SER A 45 -29.53 28.73 15.18
N GLY A 46 -29.51 30.06 15.06
CA GLY A 46 -28.89 30.76 13.94
C GLY A 46 -27.37 30.56 13.89
N GLY A 47 -26.69 30.80 15.01
CA GLY A 47 -25.24 30.59 15.13
C GLY A 47 -24.83 29.16 14.80
N PHE A 48 -25.50 28.17 15.39
CA PHE A 48 -25.25 26.76 15.12
C PHE A 48 -25.55 26.35 13.66
N ARG A 49 -26.54 26.97 12.99
CA ARG A 49 -26.79 26.73 11.56
C ARG A 49 -25.68 27.28 10.67
N VAL A 50 -25.15 28.45 11.00
CA VAL A 50 -24.02 29.05 10.25
C VAL A 50 -22.79 28.18 10.42
N ALA A 51 -22.47 27.79 11.67
CA ALA A 51 -21.37 26.86 11.94
C ALA A 51 -21.52 25.53 11.20
N ALA A 52 -22.73 24.95 11.16
CA ALA A 52 -23.00 23.72 10.41
C ALA A 52 -22.73 23.86 8.89
N ARG A 53 -23.12 25.00 8.28
CA ARG A 53 -22.84 25.27 6.86
C ARG A 53 -21.35 25.45 6.62
N PHE A 54 -20.66 26.19 7.50
CA PHE A 54 -19.22 26.41 7.41
C PHE A 54 -18.44 25.09 7.51
N CYS A 55 -18.74 24.24 8.51
CA CYS A 55 -18.11 22.94 8.63
C CYS A 55 -18.35 22.07 7.38
N LYS A 56 -19.57 22.11 6.81
CA LYS A 56 -19.88 21.37 5.58
C LYS A 56 -19.09 21.90 4.37
N SER A 57 -18.97 23.22 4.20
CA SER A 57 -18.20 23.80 3.10
C SER A 57 -16.71 23.50 3.20
N VAL A 58 -16.16 23.57 4.43
CA VAL A 58 -14.76 23.20 4.68
C VAL A 58 -14.54 21.71 4.41
N SER A 59 -15.43 20.84 4.89
CA SER A 59 -15.37 19.39 4.61
C SER A 59 -15.35 19.09 3.11
N THR A 60 -16.19 19.76 2.31
CA THR A 60 -16.20 19.59 0.85
C THR A 60 -14.91 20.09 0.18
N ALA A 61 -14.35 21.20 0.65
CA ALA A 61 -13.11 21.75 0.12
C ALA A 61 -11.90 20.83 0.43
N ILE A 62 -11.82 20.30 1.65
CA ILE A 62 -10.78 19.35 2.06
C ILE A 62 -10.91 18.05 1.27
N ALA A 63 -12.12 17.51 1.12
CA ALA A 63 -12.35 16.29 0.34
C ALA A 63 -11.97 16.43 -1.14
N GLN A 64 -12.12 17.63 -1.71
CA GLN A 64 -11.67 17.90 -3.07
C GLN A 64 -10.14 17.94 -3.16
N ARG A 65 -9.49 18.60 -2.21
CA ARG A 65 -8.02 18.67 -2.15
C ARG A 65 -7.37 17.30 -1.89
N ASP A 66 -8.02 16.45 -1.11
CA ASP A 66 -7.61 15.05 -0.92
C ASP A 66 -7.65 14.26 -2.24
N ARG A 67 -8.71 14.43 -3.04
CA ARG A 67 -8.80 13.80 -4.37
C ARG A 67 -7.74 14.30 -5.33
N GLU A 68 -7.46 15.60 -5.33
CA GLU A 68 -6.41 16.20 -6.17
C GLU A 68 -5.05 15.63 -5.79
N MET A 69 -4.72 15.58 -4.50
CA MET A 69 -3.48 15.01 -4.00
C MET A 69 -3.36 13.50 -4.33
N LEU A 70 -4.42 12.72 -4.15
CA LEU A 70 -4.43 11.30 -4.54
C LEU A 70 -4.28 11.10 -6.05
N ALA A 71 -4.88 11.97 -6.86
CA ALA A 71 -4.74 11.90 -8.31
C ALA A 71 -3.29 12.19 -8.72
N ASP A 72 -2.63 13.18 -8.12
CA ASP A 72 -1.25 13.53 -8.44
C ASP A 72 -0.26 12.48 -7.94
N ALA A 73 -0.43 11.98 -6.70
CA ALA A 73 0.37 10.87 -6.18
C ALA A 73 0.18 9.60 -7.02
N GLY A 74 -1.07 9.28 -7.38
CA GLY A 74 -1.39 8.13 -8.22
C GLY A 74 -0.82 8.23 -9.64
N LYS A 75 -0.79 9.43 -10.23
CA LYS A 75 -0.12 9.68 -11.52
C LYS A 75 1.37 9.41 -11.41
N GLY A 76 2.04 9.97 -10.41
CA GLY A 76 3.48 9.77 -10.20
C GLY A 76 3.85 8.29 -10.02
N ASP A 77 3.09 7.55 -9.22
CA ASP A 77 3.29 6.12 -9.02
C ASP A 77 3.07 5.30 -10.30
N ALA A 78 2.04 5.63 -11.08
CA ALA A 78 1.75 4.98 -12.34
C ALA A 78 2.83 5.31 -13.39
N GLU A 79 3.29 6.55 -13.48
CA GLU A 79 4.40 6.98 -14.35
C GLU A 79 5.70 6.25 -13.97
N ALA A 80 6.02 6.14 -12.68
CA ALA A 80 7.19 5.42 -12.22
C ALA A 80 7.13 3.92 -12.55
N ARG A 81 5.94 3.29 -12.44
CA ARG A 81 5.71 1.89 -12.86
C ARG A 81 5.91 1.73 -14.37
N ILE A 82 5.32 2.61 -15.16
CA ILE A 82 5.44 2.62 -16.62
C ILE A 82 6.90 2.81 -17.02
N ALA A 83 7.62 3.77 -16.43
CA ALA A 83 9.03 4.02 -16.71
C ALA A 83 9.96 2.86 -16.33
N ARG A 84 9.66 2.15 -15.24
CA ARG A 84 10.39 0.92 -14.87
C ARG A 84 10.17 -0.19 -15.88
N GLU A 85 8.93 -0.40 -16.34
CA GLU A 85 8.63 -1.40 -17.35
C GLU A 85 9.22 -1.03 -18.72
N PHE A 86 9.22 0.24 -19.12
CA PHE A 86 9.92 0.67 -20.32
C PHE A 86 11.42 0.38 -20.26
N ARG A 87 12.10 0.71 -19.15
CA ARG A 87 13.53 0.38 -18.98
C ARG A 87 13.79 -1.13 -18.99
N ARG A 88 12.89 -1.92 -18.39
CA ARG A 88 12.98 -3.38 -18.40
C ARG A 88 12.81 -3.94 -19.81
N ILE A 89 11.86 -3.41 -20.55
CA ILE A 89 11.58 -3.79 -21.94
C ILE A 89 12.75 -3.37 -22.81
N GLU A 90 13.25 -2.15 -22.73
CA GLU A 90 14.45 -1.74 -23.46
C GLU A 90 15.61 -2.74 -23.27
N GLY A 91 15.91 -3.11 -22.03
CA GLY A 91 16.98 -4.07 -21.75
C GLY A 91 16.71 -5.51 -22.23
N THR A 92 15.45 -5.97 -22.21
CA THR A 92 15.08 -7.34 -22.60
C THR A 92 14.80 -7.44 -24.10
N TYR A 93 13.98 -6.54 -24.62
CA TYR A 93 13.57 -6.43 -26.01
C TYR A 93 14.75 -6.08 -26.92
N SER A 94 15.69 -5.22 -26.50
CA SER A 94 16.95 -4.99 -27.23
C SER A 94 17.75 -6.28 -27.39
N LYS A 95 17.86 -7.08 -26.32
CA LYS A 95 18.58 -8.37 -26.35
C LYS A 95 17.86 -9.44 -27.18
N GLU A 96 16.54 -9.53 -27.07
CA GLU A 96 15.73 -10.53 -27.79
C GLU A 96 15.61 -10.17 -29.29
N LEU A 97 15.43 -8.89 -29.65
CA LEU A 97 15.48 -8.43 -31.05
C LEU A 97 16.87 -8.60 -31.67
N ALA A 98 17.94 -8.35 -30.90
CA ALA A 98 19.31 -8.55 -31.40
C ALA A 98 19.59 -10.02 -31.76
N ARG A 99 18.94 -10.98 -31.09
CA ARG A 99 19.07 -12.42 -31.38
C ARG A 99 18.21 -12.88 -32.55
N TYR A 100 17.17 -12.15 -32.90
CA TYR A 100 16.21 -12.59 -33.93
C TYR A 100 16.85 -12.75 -35.32
N PRO A 101 17.68 -11.82 -35.83
CA PRO A 101 18.39 -12.01 -37.10
C PRO A 101 19.31 -13.23 -37.12
N ASP A 102 20.02 -13.50 -36.02
CA ASP A 102 20.88 -14.68 -35.91
C ASP A 102 20.08 -15.98 -35.91
N LEU A 103 18.94 -16.00 -35.21
CA LEU A 103 18.05 -17.14 -35.18
C LEU A 103 17.45 -17.40 -36.58
N HIS A 104 17.06 -16.34 -37.28
CA HIS A 104 16.55 -16.40 -38.65
C HIS A 104 17.62 -16.93 -39.61
N ARG A 105 18.84 -16.40 -39.55
CA ARG A 105 19.98 -16.88 -40.35
C ARG A 105 20.25 -18.36 -40.12
N ARG A 106 20.25 -18.83 -38.87
CA ARG A 106 20.46 -20.25 -38.55
C ARG A 106 19.34 -21.13 -39.10
N MET A 107 18.09 -20.67 -39.02
CA MET A 107 16.95 -21.39 -39.62
C MET A 107 17.12 -21.51 -41.14
N ASP A 108 17.55 -20.45 -41.82
CA ASP A 108 17.81 -20.46 -43.26
C ASP A 108 18.99 -21.39 -43.61
N GLU A 109 20.06 -21.39 -42.83
CA GLU A 109 21.21 -22.29 -43.02
C GLU A 109 20.85 -23.76 -42.86
N VAL A 110 20.08 -24.10 -41.82
CA VAL A 110 19.59 -25.46 -41.61
C VAL A 110 18.64 -25.85 -42.75
N THR A 111 17.76 -24.94 -43.18
CA THR A 111 16.83 -25.19 -44.28
C THR A 111 17.56 -25.41 -45.60
N ALA A 112 18.59 -24.62 -45.90
CA ALA A 112 19.43 -24.78 -47.09
C ALA A 112 20.20 -26.11 -47.08
N LYS A 113 20.71 -26.55 -45.92
CA LYS A 113 21.35 -27.87 -45.77
C LYS A 113 20.37 -29.01 -45.98
N ILE A 114 19.17 -28.92 -45.39
CA ILE A 114 18.10 -29.90 -45.61
C ILE A 114 17.77 -29.99 -47.11
N ASP A 115 17.65 -28.86 -47.81
CA ASP A 115 17.35 -28.84 -49.26
C ASP A 115 18.49 -29.43 -50.12
N ALA A 116 19.75 -29.16 -49.74
CA ALA A 116 20.93 -29.72 -50.41
C ALA A 116 21.01 -31.26 -50.23
N ASP A 117 20.88 -31.75 -49.00
CA ASP A 117 20.88 -33.19 -48.68
C ASP A 117 19.73 -33.93 -49.37
N TYR A 118 18.56 -33.27 -49.48
CA TYR A 118 17.41 -33.79 -50.20
C TYR A 118 17.68 -33.92 -51.71
N LYS A 119 18.30 -32.91 -52.33
CA LYS A 119 18.71 -32.94 -53.75
C LYS A 119 19.74 -34.04 -54.02
N GLU A 120 20.71 -34.23 -53.13
CA GLU A 120 21.72 -35.29 -53.25
C GLU A 120 21.10 -36.70 -53.18
N CYS A 121 20.07 -36.87 -52.34
CA CYS A 121 19.28 -38.10 -52.26
C CYS A 121 18.42 -38.38 -53.51
N SER A 122 18.13 -37.36 -54.33
CA SER A 122 17.24 -37.46 -55.50
C SER A 122 17.93 -38.00 -56.76
N THR A 123 19.24 -38.27 -56.74
CA THR A 123 19.99 -38.79 -57.89
C THR A 123 19.47 -40.15 -58.37
N ALA A 124 19.42 -40.39 -59.69
CA ALA A 124 18.78 -41.59 -60.26
C ALA A 124 19.54 -42.89 -59.94
N THR A 125 18.80 -44.00 -59.76
CA THR A 125 19.35 -45.33 -59.52
C THR A 125 20.23 -45.77 -60.70
N PRO A 126 21.43 -46.34 -60.46
CA PRO A 126 22.30 -46.80 -61.55
C PRO A 126 21.62 -47.92 -62.36
N THR A 127 21.59 -47.77 -63.68
CA THR A 127 21.13 -48.83 -64.59
C THR A 127 22.18 -49.94 -64.68
N PRO A 128 21.80 -51.23 -64.70
CA PRO A 128 22.76 -52.33 -64.72
C PRO A 128 23.68 -52.24 -65.95
N PRO A 129 25.00 -52.03 -65.78
CA PRO A 129 25.94 -51.95 -66.89
C PRO A 129 26.23 -53.35 -67.43
N GLY A 130 26.22 -53.52 -68.76
CA GLY A 130 26.63 -54.76 -69.41
C GLY A 130 25.68 -55.30 -70.48
N TRP A 131 24.45 -54.80 -70.58
CA TRP A 131 23.50 -55.22 -71.64
C TRP A 131 23.99 -54.86 -73.05
N ALA A 132 24.68 -53.72 -73.20
CA ALA A 132 25.27 -53.29 -74.46
C ALA A 132 26.45 -54.17 -74.90
N GLU A 133 27.27 -54.64 -73.95
CA GLU A 133 28.40 -55.54 -74.23
C GLU A 133 27.94 -56.97 -74.51
N ALA A 134 26.95 -57.46 -73.76
CA ALA A 134 26.33 -58.77 -73.98
C ALA A 134 25.65 -58.87 -75.35
N THR A 135 24.98 -57.80 -75.81
CA THR A 135 24.37 -57.75 -77.16
C THR A 135 25.40 -57.55 -78.27
N ALA A 136 26.46 -56.77 -78.04
CA ALA A 136 27.57 -56.62 -78.99
C ALA A 136 28.39 -57.90 -79.18
N ALA A 137 28.52 -58.74 -78.15
CA ALA A 137 29.15 -60.06 -78.22
C ALA A 137 28.34 -61.04 -79.08
N VAL A 138 27.00 -61.02 -78.96
CA VAL A 138 26.08 -61.83 -79.78
C VAL A 138 26.08 -61.37 -81.24
N ALA A 139 26.18 -60.06 -81.49
CA ALA A 139 26.15 -59.48 -82.84
C ALA A 139 27.42 -59.77 -83.67
N LYS A 140 28.52 -60.24 -83.06
CA LYS A 140 29.83 -60.43 -83.72
C LYS A 140 30.08 -61.84 -84.28
N MET A 141 29.08 -62.72 -84.36
CA MET A 141 29.32 -64.14 -84.71
C MET A 141 28.63 -64.64 -85.99
N GLU A 142 29.39 -65.42 -86.77
CA GLU A 142 28.93 -66.33 -87.83
C GLU A 142 29.40 -67.77 -87.52
N GLY A 143 28.53 -68.78 -87.68
CA GLY A 143 28.91 -70.19 -87.90
C GLY A 143 29.15 -71.09 -86.67
N SER A 144 28.59 -72.31 -86.73
CA SER A 144 28.29 -73.24 -85.62
C SER A 144 29.45 -74.05 -85.02
N GLY A 145 29.39 -74.23 -83.70
CA GLY A 145 29.95 -75.38 -82.98
C GLY A 145 29.31 -75.48 -81.60
N ASP A 146 28.66 -76.60 -81.29
CA ASP A 146 27.84 -76.79 -80.08
C ASP A 146 28.60 -76.44 -78.77
N ARG A 147 29.92 -76.68 -78.77
CA ARG A 147 30.83 -76.35 -77.67
C ARG A 147 31.23 -74.87 -77.59
N VAL A 148 31.28 -74.15 -78.72
CA VAL A 148 31.59 -72.72 -78.78
C VAL A 148 30.37 -71.90 -78.36
N VAL A 149 29.19 -72.28 -78.86
CA VAL A 149 27.90 -71.69 -78.46
C VAL A 149 27.62 -71.95 -76.97
N HIS A 150 27.89 -73.15 -76.46
CA HIS A 150 27.75 -73.44 -75.02
C HIS A 150 28.70 -72.60 -74.16
N LYS A 151 29.99 -72.50 -74.53
CA LYS A 151 30.96 -71.64 -73.83
C LYS A 151 30.57 -70.16 -73.84
N LEU A 152 29.97 -69.67 -74.93
CA LEU A 152 29.53 -68.28 -75.03
C LEU A 152 28.23 -68.00 -74.28
N LEU A 153 27.27 -68.93 -74.29
CA LEU A 153 26.09 -68.86 -73.40
C LEU A 153 26.53 -68.87 -71.93
N GLU A 154 27.56 -69.66 -71.60
CA GLU A 154 28.17 -69.68 -70.28
C GLU A 154 28.89 -68.35 -69.96
N GLU A 155 29.56 -67.73 -70.94
CA GLU A 155 30.22 -66.42 -70.80
C GLU A 155 29.23 -65.25 -70.73
N ILE A 156 28.13 -65.28 -71.49
CA ILE A 156 27.00 -64.33 -71.40
C ILE A 156 26.28 -64.49 -70.06
N HIS A 157 26.01 -65.73 -69.64
CA HIS A 157 25.42 -65.98 -68.33
C HIS A 157 26.33 -65.49 -67.20
N ARG A 158 27.64 -65.73 -67.31
CA ARG A 158 28.63 -65.24 -66.34
C ARG A 158 28.72 -63.72 -66.33
N THR A 159 28.80 -63.06 -67.48
CA THR A 159 28.86 -61.59 -67.58
C THR A 159 27.56 -60.92 -67.13
N ALA A 160 26.39 -61.49 -67.46
CA ALA A 160 25.10 -61.03 -66.96
C ALA A 160 25.01 -61.18 -65.43
N LYS A 161 25.51 -62.29 -64.87
CA LYS A 161 25.54 -62.53 -63.42
C LYS A 161 26.55 -61.64 -62.69
N ASP A 162 27.69 -61.36 -63.31
CA ASP A 162 28.70 -60.42 -62.79
C ASP A 162 28.20 -58.97 -62.87
N ALA A 163 27.52 -58.59 -63.96
CA ALA A 163 26.83 -57.30 -64.13
C ALA A 163 25.69 -57.12 -63.13
N GLU A 164 24.85 -58.14 -62.94
CA GLU A 164 23.79 -58.15 -61.93
C GLU A 164 24.37 -58.00 -60.52
N LYS A 165 25.43 -58.75 -60.19
CA LYS A 165 26.12 -58.65 -58.90
C LYS A 165 26.71 -57.26 -58.68
N LYS A 166 27.29 -56.66 -59.73
CA LYS A 166 27.86 -55.31 -59.69
C LYS A 166 26.76 -54.24 -59.54
N ALA A 167 25.69 -54.32 -60.31
CA ALA A 167 24.53 -53.44 -60.20
C ALA A 167 23.85 -53.54 -58.83
N LEU A 168 23.67 -54.76 -58.30
CA LEU A 168 23.15 -54.99 -56.94
C LEU A 168 24.08 -54.39 -55.87
N SER A 169 25.40 -54.51 -56.04
CA SER A 169 26.37 -53.91 -55.11
C SER A 169 26.31 -52.38 -55.15
N GLU A 170 26.18 -51.79 -56.34
CA GLU A 170 26.11 -50.34 -56.55
C GLU A 170 24.78 -49.76 -56.05
N VAL A 171 23.67 -50.47 -56.25
CA VAL A 171 22.35 -50.14 -55.67
C VAL A 171 22.39 -50.24 -54.14
N ARG A 172 23.02 -51.27 -53.57
CA ARG A 172 23.20 -51.40 -52.11
C ARG A 172 24.04 -50.27 -51.54
N GLU A 173 25.13 -49.92 -52.20
CA GLU A 173 26.02 -48.82 -51.78
C GLU A 173 25.31 -47.47 -51.88
N THR A 174 24.59 -47.22 -52.99
CA THR A 174 23.81 -45.99 -53.20
C THR A 174 22.67 -45.86 -52.19
N ASN A 175 21.94 -46.95 -51.91
CA ASN A 175 20.89 -46.95 -50.89
C ASN A 175 21.46 -46.77 -49.48
N SER A 176 22.61 -47.37 -49.17
CA SER A 176 23.31 -47.14 -47.90
C SER A 176 23.70 -45.66 -47.75
N LYS A 177 24.24 -45.04 -48.80
CA LYS A 177 24.57 -43.59 -48.82
C LYS A 177 23.32 -42.73 -48.62
N ARG A 178 22.24 -42.98 -49.35
CA ARG A 178 20.94 -42.27 -49.18
C ARG A 178 20.37 -42.43 -47.78
N HIS A 179 20.39 -43.65 -47.23
CA HIS A 179 19.86 -43.91 -45.89
C HIS A 179 20.72 -43.22 -44.82
N LYS A 180 22.04 -43.14 -45.02
CA LYS A 180 22.95 -42.39 -44.15
C LYS A 180 22.65 -40.89 -44.18
N ILE A 181 22.45 -40.30 -45.36
CA ILE A 181 22.08 -38.89 -45.54
C ILE A 181 20.71 -38.62 -44.87
N LEU A 182 19.68 -39.42 -45.19
CA LEU A 182 18.36 -39.32 -44.57
C LEU A 182 18.40 -39.45 -43.04
N SER A 183 19.24 -40.34 -42.50
CA SER A 183 19.43 -40.46 -41.04
C SER A 183 20.08 -39.20 -40.44
N GLY A 184 20.97 -38.55 -41.21
CA GLY A 184 21.62 -37.28 -40.86
C GLY A 184 20.67 -36.08 -40.89
N MET A 185 19.57 -36.15 -41.64
CA MET A 185 18.55 -35.08 -41.67
C MET A 185 17.66 -35.04 -40.42
N ALA A 186 17.45 -36.19 -39.75
CA ALA A 186 16.63 -36.26 -38.54
C ALA A 186 17.06 -35.29 -37.42
N PRO A 187 18.35 -35.19 -37.04
CA PRO A 187 18.79 -34.18 -36.07
C PRO A 187 18.64 -32.74 -36.58
N MET A 188 18.78 -32.48 -37.88
CA MET A 188 18.60 -31.14 -38.47
C MET A 188 17.14 -30.67 -38.40
N TRP A 189 16.18 -31.56 -38.65
CA TRP A 189 14.76 -31.27 -38.44
C TRP A 189 14.43 -30.96 -36.98
N LYS A 190 15.07 -31.65 -36.04
CA LYS A 190 14.93 -31.38 -34.60
C LYS A 190 15.54 -30.03 -34.23
N GLU A 191 16.68 -29.67 -34.81
CA GLU A 191 17.31 -28.36 -34.65
C GLU A 191 16.41 -27.24 -35.19
N LEU A 192 15.92 -27.35 -36.42
CA LEU A 192 14.99 -26.38 -37.02
C LEU A 192 13.74 -26.18 -36.16
N LYS A 193 13.14 -27.28 -35.69
CA LYS A 193 12.00 -27.24 -34.76
C LYS A 193 12.35 -26.45 -33.49
N ASN A 194 13.53 -26.69 -32.90
CA ASN A 194 13.95 -25.99 -31.69
C ASN A 194 14.14 -24.49 -31.94
N LEU A 195 14.74 -24.10 -33.07
CA LEU A 195 14.93 -22.71 -33.47
C LEU A 195 13.57 -21.99 -33.67
N VAL A 196 12.62 -22.64 -34.34
CA VAL A 196 11.25 -22.11 -34.51
C VAL A 196 10.56 -21.89 -33.16
N VAL A 197 10.68 -22.86 -32.24
CA VAL A 197 10.09 -22.76 -30.90
C VAL A 197 10.75 -21.63 -30.08
N GLU A 198 12.06 -21.43 -30.20
CA GLU A 198 12.78 -20.33 -29.55
C GLU A 198 12.36 -18.96 -30.12
N SER A 199 12.15 -18.88 -31.43
CA SER A 199 11.62 -17.69 -32.11
C SER A 199 10.22 -17.33 -31.59
N GLY A 200 9.32 -18.32 -31.55
CA GLY A 200 7.96 -18.15 -31.05
C GLY A 200 7.91 -17.73 -29.56
N ARG A 201 8.82 -18.25 -28.73
CA ARG A 201 8.97 -17.82 -27.32
C ARG A 201 9.38 -16.35 -27.22
N SER A 202 10.32 -15.90 -28.05
CA SER A 202 10.80 -14.52 -28.08
C SER A 202 9.68 -13.55 -28.46
N VAL A 203 8.89 -13.88 -29.49
CA VAL A 203 7.70 -13.11 -29.91
C VAL A 203 6.62 -13.09 -28.84
N THR A 204 6.34 -14.23 -28.18
CA THR A 204 5.33 -14.30 -27.12
C THR A 204 5.69 -13.40 -25.93
N LYS A 205 6.96 -13.42 -25.49
CA LYS A 205 7.44 -12.54 -24.41
C LYS A 205 7.33 -11.07 -24.78
N ALA A 206 7.66 -10.74 -26.03
CA ALA A 206 7.53 -9.39 -26.56
C ALA A 206 6.06 -8.91 -26.51
N LEU A 207 5.12 -9.76 -26.95
CA LEU A 207 3.69 -9.45 -26.92
C LEU A 207 3.14 -9.32 -25.49
N GLU A 208 3.56 -10.21 -24.58
CA GLU A 208 3.18 -10.14 -23.16
C GLU A 208 3.67 -8.85 -22.51
N SER A 209 4.88 -8.39 -22.86
CA SER A 209 5.44 -7.13 -22.36
C SER A 209 4.62 -5.93 -22.83
N THR A 210 4.22 -5.88 -24.10
CA THR A 210 3.33 -4.85 -24.64
C THR A 210 1.98 -4.85 -23.91
N LYS A 211 1.40 -6.03 -23.66
CA LYS A 211 0.12 -6.16 -22.93
C LYS A 211 0.20 -5.64 -21.50
N ARG A 212 1.34 -5.84 -20.82
CA ARG A 212 1.56 -5.28 -19.47
C ARG A 212 1.64 -3.75 -19.50
N ILE A 213 2.36 -3.16 -20.46
CA ILE A 213 2.40 -1.70 -20.63
C ILE A 213 1.00 -1.16 -20.86
N ASP A 214 0.23 -1.79 -21.74
CA ASP A 214 -1.12 -1.34 -22.08
C ASP A 214 -2.02 -1.31 -20.83
N GLY A 215 -1.97 -2.34 -19.99
CA GLY A 215 -2.70 -2.35 -18.70
C GLY A 215 -2.25 -1.25 -17.73
N TYR A 216 -0.95 -0.94 -17.66
CA TYR A 216 -0.46 0.18 -16.86
C TYR A 216 -0.85 1.54 -17.45
N MET A 217 -0.86 1.68 -18.78
CA MET A 217 -1.27 2.88 -19.49
C MET A 217 -2.77 3.13 -19.33
N GLU A 218 -3.60 2.09 -19.39
CA GLU A 218 -5.04 2.20 -19.13
C GLU A 218 -5.31 2.65 -17.69
N SER A 219 -4.59 2.05 -16.73
CA SER A 219 -4.68 2.46 -15.32
C SER A 219 -4.24 3.91 -15.13
N TYR A 220 -3.15 4.33 -15.77
CA TYR A 220 -2.69 5.72 -15.78
C TYR A 220 -3.73 6.65 -16.38
N GLU A 221 -4.34 6.30 -17.51
CA GLU A 221 -5.35 7.13 -18.17
C GLU A 221 -6.59 7.31 -17.29
N LYS A 222 -7.05 6.26 -16.60
CA LYS A 222 -8.16 6.32 -15.63
C LYS A 222 -7.84 7.26 -14.47
N ILE A 223 -6.62 7.21 -13.94
CA ILE A 223 -6.16 8.13 -12.88
C ILE A 223 -6.03 9.56 -13.42
N ARG A 224 -5.48 9.73 -14.63
CA ARG A 224 -5.33 11.04 -15.30
C ARG A 224 -6.67 11.72 -15.54
N LYS A 225 -7.69 10.94 -15.96
CA LYS A 225 -9.09 11.40 -16.12
C LYS A 225 -9.81 11.61 -14.79
N SER A 226 -9.13 11.39 -13.65
CA SER A 226 -9.69 11.54 -12.30
C SER A 226 -10.97 10.72 -12.10
N GLU A 227 -11.01 9.50 -12.67
CA GLU A 227 -12.19 8.64 -12.57
C GLU A 227 -12.44 8.28 -11.09
N PRO A 228 -13.68 8.42 -10.57
CA PRO A 228 -13.96 8.23 -9.15
C PRO A 228 -13.67 6.81 -8.65
N LYS A 229 -13.74 5.80 -9.51
CA LYS A 229 -13.35 4.42 -9.16
C LYS A 229 -11.84 4.28 -9.00
N ALA A 230 -11.06 4.84 -9.93
CA ALA A 230 -9.60 4.78 -9.91
C ALA A 230 -9.02 5.54 -8.69
N ILE A 231 -9.50 6.76 -8.42
CA ILE A 231 -9.04 7.54 -7.26
C ILE A 231 -9.36 6.81 -5.94
N ARG A 232 -10.54 6.19 -5.81
CA ARG A 232 -10.88 5.39 -4.62
C ARG A 232 -9.97 4.18 -4.44
N ALA A 233 -9.59 3.52 -5.53
CA ALA A 233 -8.65 2.40 -5.48
C ALA A 233 -7.26 2.85 -4.99
N VAL A 234 -6.77 4.01 -5.47
CA VAL A 234 -5.52 4.62 -5.00
C VAL A 234 -5.61 4.99 -3.52
N GLY A 235 -6.72 5.61 -3.09
CA GLY A 235 -6.96 5.94 -1.68
C GLY A 235 -6.99 4.72 -0.77
N TRP A 236 -7.62 3.62 -1.20
CA TRP A 236 -7.61 2.35 -0.45
C TRP A 236 -6.21 1.77 -0.32
N ALA A 237 -5.45 1.73 -1.42
CA ALA A 237 -4.06 1.26 -1.40
C ALA A 237 -3.18 2.13 -0.47
N SER A 238 -3.34 3.46 -0.54
CA SER A 238 -2.65 4.41 0.33
C SER A 238 -2.98 4.17 1.81
N THR A 239 -4.24 3.89 2.12
CA THR A 239 -4.69 3.56 3.49
C THR A 239 -4.06 2.27 3.99
N GLN A 240 -4.03 1.22 3.17
CA GLN A 240 -3.40 -0.05 3.54
C GLN A 240 -1.91 0.13 3.81
N LEU A 241 -1.20 0.87 2.95
CA LEU A 241 0.22 1.18 3.14
C LEU A 241 0.47 2.00 4.41
N PHE A 242 -0.38 2.98 4.70
CA PHE A 242 -0.31 3.75 5.94
C PHE A 242 -0.41 2.85 7.17
N VAL A 243 -1.42 1.98 7.24
CA VAL A 243 -1.63 1.08 8.38
C VAL A 243 -0.46 0.11 8.54
N VAL A 244 0.03 -0.47 7.45
CA VAL A 244 1.21 -1.35 7.48
C VAL A 244 2.44 -0.58 7.97
N SER A 245 2.67 0.62 7.45
CA SER A 245 3.81 1.46 7.85
C SER A 245 3.75 1.85 9.34
N LEU A 246 2.56 2.16 9.86
CA LEU A 246 2.34 2.48 11.26
C LEU A 246 2.63 1.28 12.17
N LEU A 247 2.20 0.08 11.77
CA LEU A 247 2.48 -1.16 12.50
C LEU A 247 3.97 -1.44 12.54
N VAL A 248 4.65 -1.36 11.40
CA VAL A 248 6.11 -1.58 11.32
C VAL A 248 6.85 -0.51 12.15
N LEU A 249 6.42 0.75 12.12
CA LEU A 249 7.00 1.81 12.95
C LEU A 249 6.78 1.57 14.45
N ALA A 250 5.64 1.00 14.85
CA ALA A 250 5.40 0.61 16.25
C ALA A 250 6.36 -0.49 16.72
N ILE A 251 6.62 -1.50 15.88
CA ILE A 251 7.61 -2.55 16.17
C ILE A 251 9.02 -1.92 16.25
N ALA A 252 9.34 -1.01 15.33
CA ALA A 252 10.61 -0.29 15.34
C ALA A 252 10.81 0.55 16.60
N MET A 253 9.78 1.23 17.11
CA MET A 253 9.84 1.93 18.40
C MET A 253 10.16 0.96 19.55
N GLY A 254 9.61 -0.26 19.51
CA GLY A 254 10.00 -1.33 20.43
C GLY A 254 11.47 -1.71 20.32
N GLY A 255 11.99 -1.85 19.09
CA GLY A 255 13.41 -2.04 18.83
C GLY A 255 14.29 -0.90 19.36
N ALA A 256 13.88 0.35 19.16
CA ALA A 256 14.58 1.53 19.65
C ALA A 256 14.58 1.59 21.18
N PHE A 257 13.47 1.21 21.80
CA PHE A 257 13.37 1.10 23.25
C PHE A 257 14.30 0.03 23.81
N VAL A 258 14.39 -1.13 23.16
CA VAL A 258 15.38 -2.16 23.53
C VAL A 258 16.79 -1.60 23.37
N ASN A 259 17.12 -0.94 22.26
CA ASN A 259 18.46 -0.39 22.04
C ASN A 259 18.84 0.62 23.13
N PHE A 260 17.94 1.56 23.40
CA PHE A 260 18.10 2.54 24.46
C PHE A 260 18.40 1.89 25.83
N ASN A 261 17.70 0.81 26.19
CA ASN A 261 17.93 0.10 27.45
C ASN A 261 19.23 -0.73 27.46
N LEU A 262 19.72 -1.18 26.31
CA LEU A 262 21.04 -1.83 26.20
C LEU A 262 22.16 -0.83 26.51
N ILE A 263 22.00 0.42 26.08
CA ILE A 263 23.03 1.47 26.20
C ILE A 263 22.98 2.19 27.55
N ALA A 264 21.78 2.46 28.08
CA ALA A 264 21.60 3.37 29.22
C ALA A 264 22.30 2.92 30.50
N LEU A 265 22.30 1.61 30.81
CA LEU A 265 22.88 1.08 32.04
C LEU A 265 24.43 1.15 32.05
N PRO A 266 25.16 0.67 31.03
CA PRO A 266 26.59 0.91 30.93
C PRO A 266 26.95 2.40 31.01
N MET A 267 26.19 3.26 30.34
CA MET A 267 26.45 4.70 30.33
C MET A 267 26.31 5.37 31.70
N SER A 268 25.50 4.83 32.63
CA SER A 268 25.44 5.36 34.00
C SER A 268 26.67 5.07 34.86
N GLU A 269 27.48 4.09 34.45
CA GLU A 269 28.76 3.78 35.09
C GLU A 269 29.91 4.57 34.45
N LEU A 270 29.86 4.82 33.14
CA LEU A 270 30.88 5.60 32.43
C LEU A 270 30.76 7.12 32.68
N VAL A 271 29.56 7.61 32.98
CA VAL A 271 29.28 9.03 33.17
C VAL A 271 29.05 9.32 34.66
N PRO A 272 29.66 10.37 35.24
CA PRO A 272 29.54 10.65 36.67
C PRO A 272 28.09 10.70 37.15
N SER A 273 27.76 9.85 38.13
CA SER A 273 26.39 9.57 38.59
C SER A 273 25.66 10.78 39.20
N GLY A 274 26.39 11.83 39.59
CA GLY A 274 25.83 13.08 40.12
C GLY A 274 25.47 14.12 39.05
N SER A 275 25.90 13.92 37.79
CA SER A 275 25.66 14.88 36.72
C SER A 275 24.24 14.72 36.17
N ARG A 276 23.49 15.82 36.16
CA ARG A 276 22.13 15.89 35.60
C ARG A 276 22.01 17.08 34.66
N ILE A 277 21.36 16.87 33.52
CA ILE A 277 21.02 17.92 32.55
C ILE A 277 19.49 18.03 32.52
N GLY A 278 18.95 19.19 32.87
CA GLY A 278 17.49 19.42 32.84
C GLY A 278 16.69 18.46 33.73
N GLY A 279 17.26 17.97 34.84
CA GLY A 279 16.62 17.03 35.77
C GLY A 279 16.76 15.55 35.38
N MET A 280 17.24 15.22 34.19
CA MET A 280 17.52 13.85 33.75
C MET A 280 18.99 13.46 34.00
N PRO A 281 19.29 12.19 34.33
CA PRO A 281 20.66 11.68 34.38
C PRO A 281 21.36 11.84 33.03
N VAL A 282 22.64 12.23 33.03
CA VAL A 282 23.40 12.41 31.76
C VAL A 282 23.51 11.10 30.98
N SER A 283 23.53 9.94 31.64
CA SER A 283 23.52 8.62 30.97
C SER A 283 22.29 8.41 30.09
N THR A 284 21.11 8.84 30.53
CA THR A 284 19.85 8.78 29.78
C THR A 284 19.94 9.67 28.54
N VAL A 285 20.49 10.88 28.69
CA VAL A 285 20.66 11.82 27.57
C VAL A 285 21.68 11.28 26.56
N ALA A 286 22.80 10.73 27.03
CA ALA A 286 23.84 10.14 26.18
C ALA A 286 23.29 8.95 25.37
N ALA A 287 22.56 8.03 26.02
CA ALA A 287 21.93 6.91 25.33
C ALA A 287 20.93 7.36 24.27
N LEU A 288 20.11 8.38 24.56
CA LEU A 288 19.17 8.95 23.60
C LEU A 288 19.91 9.57 22.39
N VAL A 289 20.98 10.32 22.63
CA VAL A 289 21.78 10.95 21.56
C VAL A 289 22.41 9.90 20.64
N VAL A 290 22.90 8.79 21.18
CA VAL A 290 23.44 7.68 20.39
C VAL A 290 22.37 7.11 19.47
N VAL A 291 21.21 6.73 20.02
CA VAL A 291 20.08 6.19 19.22
C VAL A 291 19.59 7.19 18.16
N LEU A 292 19.52 8.48 18.48
CA LEU A 292 19.11 9.52 17.52
C LEU A 292 20.14 9.70 16.39
N MET A 293 21.43 9.68 16.72
CA MET A 293 22.52 9.76 15.73
C MET A 293 22.47 8.56 14.78
N GLU A 294 22.14 7.39 15.32
CA GLU A 294 22.05 6.14 14.62
C GLU A 294 20.86 6.11 13.65
N ILE A 295 19.67 6.54 14.09
CA ILE A 295 18.50 6.75 13.22
C ILE A 295 18.83 7.78 12.11
N ALA A 296 19.50 8.89 12.45
CA ALA A 296 19.88 9.90 11.47
C ALA A 296 20.86 9.34 10.42
N ALA A 297 21.90 8.61 10.84
CA ALA A 297 22.82 7.94 9.94
C ALA A 297 22.10 6.90 9.06
N GLY A 298 21.14 6.16 9.63
CA GLY A 298 20.27 5.23 8.94
C GLY A 298 19.45 5.86 7.83
N ILE A 299 18.77 6.98 8.11
CA ILE A 299 17.99 7.72 7.11
C ILE A 299 18.89 8.14 5.94
N PHE A 300 20.06 8.72 6.21
CA PHE A 300 21.00 9.10 5.13
C PHE A 300 21.52 7.89 4.37
N ALA A 301 21.80 6.77 5.03
CA ALA A 301 22.25 5.55 4.36
C ALA A 301 21.18 5.00 3.40
N MET A 302 19.91 4.92 3.84
CA MET A 302 18.80 4.44 3.01
C MET A 302 18.53 5.35 1.82
N GLU A 303 18.64 6.66 2.01
CA GLU A 303 18.50 7.65 0.94
C GLU A 303 19.61 7.48 -0.12
N MET A 304 20.87 7.32 0.30
CA MET A 304 21.99 7.20 -0.64
C MET A 304 22.01 5.86 -1.38
N LEU A 305 21.41 4.82 -0.80
CA LEU A 305 21.19 3.53 -1.45
C LEU A 305 20.02 3.58 -2.47
N GLY A 306 19.20 4.64 -2.46
CA GLY A 306 18.02 4.76 -3.30
C GLY A 306 16.88 3.82 -2.87
N VAL A 307 16.88 3.39 -1.60
CA VAL A 307 15.76 2.64 -1.01
C VAL A 307 14.65 3.60 -0.61
N THR A 308 15.02 4.79 -0.08
CA THR A 308 14.10 5.85 0.30
C THR A 308 14.33 7.14 -0.49
N SER A 309 13.32 8.01 -0.52
CA SER A 309 13.33 9.31 -1.21
C SER A 309 12.84 10.48 -0.32
N PHE A 310 13.33 10.56 0.92
CA PHE A 310 13.04 11.68 1.84
C PHE A 310 13.51 13.03 1.32
N PHE A 311 14.65 13.04 0.62
CA PHE A 311 15.34 14.22 0.19
C PHE A 311 15.62 14.11 -1.32
N PRO A 312 14.60 14.31 -2.19
CA PRO A 312 14.75 14.16 -3.63
C PRO A 312 15.85 15.05 -4.25
N LYS A 313 16.26 16.11 -3.54
CA LYS A 313 17.40 16.95 -3.94
C LYS A 313 18.76 16.23 -3.85
N LEU A 314 18.89 15.23 -2.97
CA LEU A 314 20.11 14.45 -2.81
C LEU A 314 20.33 13.47 -3.98
N GLU A 315 19.28 13.07 -4.68
CA GLU A 315 19.39 12.26 -5.91
C GLU A 315 20.14 12.99 -7.03
N ASN A 316 20.03 14.31 -7.08
CA ASN A 316 20.66 15.16 -8.09
C ASN A 316 22.15 15.47 -7.79
N LEU A 317 22.71 14.94 -6.69
CA LEU A 317 24.12 15.16 -6.36
C LEU A 317 25.04 14.34 -7.28
N PRO A 318 26.24 14.84 -7.60
CA PRO A 318 27.23 14.09 -8.36
C PRO A 318 27.61 12.79 -7.63
N ALA A 319 27.82 11.71 -8.38
CA ALA A 319 28.03 10.36 -7.85
C ALA A 319 29.13 10.27 -6.77
N SER A 320 30.19 11.06 -6.88
CA SER A 320 31.27 11.13 -5.89
C SER A 320 30.78 11.57 -4.51
N ARG A 321 29.93 12.60 -4.44
CA ARG A 321 29.37 13.10 -3.17
C ARG A 321 28.36 12.12 -2.59
N ARG A 322 27.53 11.50 -3.44
CA ARG A 322 26.57 10.47 -3.02
C ARG A 322 27.28 9.28 -2.37
N ARG A 323 28.36 8.81 -2.99
CA ARG A 323 29.20 7.73 -2.44
C ARG A 323 29.87 8.14 -1.13
N MET A 324 30.36 9.38 -1.02
CA MET A 324 30.95 9.88 0.22
C MET A 324 29.95 9.87 1.37
N ILE A 325 28.75 10.41 1.17
CA ILE A 325 27.69 10.40 2.20
C ILE A 325 27.33 8.97 2.59
N LEU A 326 27.18 8.06 1.62
CA LEU A 326 26.92 6.65 1.89
C LEU A 326 28.01 6.01 2.76
N VAL A 327 29.28 6.22 2.41
CA VAL A 327 30.42 5.67 3.14
C VAL A 327 30.51 6.24 4.55
N VAL A 328 30.26 7.54 4.73
CA VAL A 328 30.25 8.19 6.05
C VAL A 328 29.11 7.67 6.92
N SER A 329 27.88 7.60 6.39
CA SER A 329 26.72 7.11 7.14
C SER A 329 26.85 5.62 7.49
N LEU A 330 27.26 4.78 6.53
CA LEU A 330 27.46 3.36 6.77
C LEU A 330 28.64 3.10 7.72
N GLY A 331 29.74 3.84 7.57
CA GLY A 331 30.88 3.78 8.49
C GLY A 331 30.51 4.22 9.89
N GLY A 332 29.69 5.28 10.02
CA GLY A 332 29.12 5.73 11.28
C GLY A 332 28.24 4.67 11.95
N LEU A 333 27.34 4.02 11.19
CA LEU A 333 26.51 2.91 11.68
C LEU A 333 27.35 1.73 12.19
N VAL A 334 28.36 1.31 11.42
CA VAL A 334 29.26 0.21 11.83
C VAL A 334 30.04 0.59 13.10
N LEU A 335 30.50 1.83 13.20
CA LEU A 335 31.22 2.31 14.38
C LEU A 335 30.31 2.35 15.61
N LEU A 336 29.09 2.88 15.48
CA LEU A 336 28.10 2.90 16.56
C LEU A 336 27.72 1.48 16.97
N ALA A 337 27.47 0.57 16.02
CA ALA A 337 27.21 -0.84 16.29
C ALA A 337 28.37 -1.54 17.02
N GLY A 338 29.62 -1.18 16.71
CA GLY A 338 30.79 -1.67 17.43
C GLY A 338 30.82 -1.17 18.89
N ILE A 339 30.52 0.10 19.11
CA ILE A 339 30.42 0.69 20.46
C ILE A 339 29.29 0.03 21.25
N GLU A 340 28.11 -0.13 20.65
CA GLU A 340 26.94 -0.73 21.29
C GLU A 340 27.14 -2.21 21.62
N CYS A 341 27.81 -2.96 20.73
CA CYS A 341 28.24 -4.33 21.01
C CYS A 341 29.12 -4.40 22.26
N SER A 342 30.10 -3.49 22.37
CA SER A 342 30.97 -3.41 23.55
C SER A 342 30.20 -3.00 24.82
N LEU A 343 29.29 -2.04 24.73
CA LEU A 343 28.45 -1.60 25.84
C LEU A 343 27.50 -2.71 26.30
N ALA A 344 26.93 -3.49 25.38
CA ALA A 344 26.07 -4.62 25.71
C ALA A 344 26.82 -5.72 26.47
N VAL A 345 28.08 -5.99 26.11
CA VAL A 345 28.95 -6.89 26.90
C VAL A 345 29.20 -6.32 28.30
N LEU A 346 29.49 -5.02 28.39
CA LEU A 346 29.72 -4.36 29.66
C LEU A 346 28.47 -4.38 30.56
N ARG A 347 27.28 -4.23 29.97
CA ARG A 347 25.99 -4.33 30.66
C ARG A 347 25.86 -5.66 31.38
N GLU A 348 26.17 -6.77 30.70
CA GLU A 348 26.06 -8.10 31.28
C GLU A 348 27.08 -8.32 32.40
N GLN A 349 28.30 -7.80 32.25
CA GLN A 349 29.32 -7.85 33.29
C GLN A 349 28.91 -7.05 34.54
N ILE A 350 28.35 -5.85 34.36
CA ILE A 350 27.83 -5.02 35.46
C ILE A 350 26.72 -5.78 36.20
N VAL A 351 25.75 -6.34 35.48
CA VAL A 351 24.64 -7.09 36.08
C VAL A 351 25.14 -8.31 36.85
N ALA A 352 26.08 -9.08 36.29
CA ALA A 352 26.68 -10.23 36.96
C ALA A 352 27.44 -9.84 38.23
N SER A 353 28.18 -8.73 38.22
CA SER A 353 28.87 -8.24 39.41
C SER A 353 27.89 -7.76 40.50
N ALA A 354 26.78 -7.13 40.11
CA ALA A 354 25.76 -6.64 41.03
C ALA A 354 24.97 -7.78 41.69
N THR A 355 24.68 -8.87 40.96
CA THR A 355 24.04 -10.05 41.54
C THR A 355 24.97 -10.78 42.51
N ALA A 356 26.24 -10.95 42.15
CA ALA A 356 27.27 -11.54 43.02
C ALA A 356 27.45 -10.75 44.33
N LEU A 357 27.47 -9.41 44.25
CA LEU A 357 27.56 -8.55 45.42
C LEU A 357 26.30 -8.66 46.31
N LYS A 358 25.11 -8.70 45.71
CA LYS A 358 23.84 -8.87 46.45
C LYS A 358 23.77 -10.23 47.14
N SER A 359 24.21 -11.32 46.50
CA SER A 359 24.24 -12.65 47.13
C SER A 359 25.24 -12.71 48.28
N ALA A 360 26.40 -12.06 48.14
CA ALA A 360 27.38 -11.95 49.22
C ALA A 360 26.83 -11.15 50.42
N LEU A 361 26.15 -10.03 50.16
CA LEU A 361 25.52 -9.20 51.19
C LEU A 361 24.31 -9.87 51.86
N ALA A 362 23.60 -10.75 51.17
CA ALA A 362 22.46 -11.50 51.71
C ALA A 362 22.88 -12.67 52.63
N GLY A 363 24.18 -12.90 52.84
CA GLY A 363 24.67 -13.97 53.72
C GLY A 363 24.40 -15.38 53.22
N ALA A 364 24.02 -15.55 51.95
CA ALA A 364 23.74 -16.84 51.32
C ALA A 364 25.04 -17.57 50.93
N ALA A 365 25.93 -17.78 51.90
CA ALA A 365 27.27 -18.31 51.69
C ALA A 365 27.32 -19.84 51.44
N ASP A 366 26.22 -20.57 51.59
CA ASP A 366 26.29 -22.05 51.68
C ASP A 366 25.21 -22.82 50.90
N HIS A 367 24.58 -22.19 49.92
CA HIS A 367 23.85 -22.93 48.90
C HIS A 367 24.52 -22.67 47.56
N THR A 368 25.23 -23.68 47.08
CA THR A 368 25.64 -23.88 45.70
C THR A 368 24.39 -23.91 44.82
N VAL A 369 23.80 -22.74 44.58
CA VAL A 369 22.93 -22.53 43.44
C VAL A 369 23.80 -22.89 42.24
N ALA A 370 23.47 -24.01 41.60
CA ALA A 370 24.16 -24.52 40.42
C ALA A 370 24.52 -23.35 39.52
N ASP A 371 25.82 -23.15 39.38
CA ASP A 371 26.48 -22.00 38.78
C ASP A 371 25.76 -21.56 37.48
N PRO A 372 24.91 -20.52 37.51
CA PRO A 372 24.36 -19.97 36.28
C PRO A 372 25.46 -19.28 35.46
N ALA A 373 26.68 -19.11 36.02
CA ALA A 373 27.77 -18.32 35.50
C ALA A 373 28.71 -19.04 34.50
N SER A 374 28.42 -20.27 34.08
CA SER A 374 29.23 -20.93 33.04
C SER A 374 28.74 -20.66 31.61
N SER A 375 27.49 -20.23 31.42
CA SER A 375 26.98 -20.00 30.07
C SER A 375 27.33 -18.58 29.59
N ARG A 376 28.24 -18.47 28.62
CA ARG A 376 28.54 -17.21 27.89
C ARG A 376 27.41 -16.81 26.92
N ILE A 377 26.32 -17.58 26.89
CA ILE A 377 25.21 -17.44 25.95
C ILE A 377 24.52 -16.07 26.10
N PRO A 378 24.21 -15.55 27.31
CA PRO A 378 23.61 -14.23 27.46
C PRO A 378 24.53 -13.11 26.99
N VAL A 379 25.83 -13.16 27.32
CA VAL A 379 26.83 -12.16 26.90
C VAL A 379 26.91 -12.10 25.38
N VAL A 380 27.04 -13.25 24.71
CA VAL A 380 27.10 -13.32 23.24
C VAL A 380 25.78 -12.87 22.62
N GLY A 381 24.64 -13.28 23.18
CA GLY A 381 23.33 -12.87 22.71
C GLY A 381 23.11 -11.36 22.78
N GLN A 382 23.48 -10.73 23.89
CA GLN A 382 23.37 -9.28 24.08
C GLN A 382 24.36 -8.53 23.18
N ALA A 383 25.59 -9.03 23.01
CA ALA A 383 26.59 -8.44 22.11
C ALA A 383 26.14 -8.46 20.64
N VAL A 384 25.65 -9.61 20.17
CA VAL A 384 25.11 -9.77 18.82
C VAL A 384 23.88 -8.88 18.63
N LEU A 385 22.99 -8.82 19.64
CA LEU A 385 21.83 -7.94 19.60
C LEU A 385 22.26 -6.47 19.49
N GLY A 386 23.19 -6.00 20.33
CA GLY A 386 23.72 -4.62 20.29
C GLY A 386 24.42 -4.28 18.99
N PHE A 387 25.00 -5.26 18.29
CA PHE A 387 25.60 -5.03 16.97
C PHE A 387 24.56 -4.96 15.84
N ILE A 388 23.53 -5.81 15.88
CA ILE A 388 22.54 -5.92 14.79
C ILE A 388 21.48 -4.81 14.89
N LEU A 389 21.10 -4.43 16.10
CA LEU A 389 19.98 -3.53 16.34
C LEU A 389 20.13 -2.17 15.65
N PRO A 390 21.34 -1.58 15.54
CA PRO A 390 21.52 -0.38 14.74
C PRO A 390 21.15 -0.49 13.26
N PHE A 391 21.47 -1.62 12.63
CA PHE A 391 21.11 -1.84 11.23
C PHE A 391 19.60 -2.02 11.06
N ILE A 392 18.95 -2.63 12.06
CA ILE A 392 17.48 -2.75 12.09
C ILE A 392 16.84 -1.37 12.26
N LEU A 393 17.37 -0.54 13.15
CA LEU A 393 16.89 0.82 13.37
C LEU A 393 17.13 1.74 12.18
N ALA A 394 18.19 1.52 11.40
CA ALA A 394 18.38 2.20 10.13
C ALA A 394 17.24 1.92 9.12
N MET A 395 16.61 0.74 9.18
CA MET A 395 15.48 0.39 8.30
C MET A 395 14.19 1.16 8.64
N VAL A 396 14.13 1.87 9.77
CA VAL A 396 12.98 2.70 10.17
C VAL A 396 12.69 3.81 9.16
N ALA A 397 13.68 4.21 8.37
CA ALA A 397 13.50 5.16 7.28
C ALA A 397 12.40 4.71 6.29
N VAL A 398 12.36 3.42 5.93
CA VAL A 398 11.42 2.87 4.92
C VAL A 398 9.94 3.03 5.32
N PRO A 399 9.48 2.52 6.48
CA PRO A 399 8.10 2.75 6.91
C PRO A 399 7.85 4.23 7.20
N LEU A 400 8.83 4.99 7.67
CA LEU A 400 8.66 6.42 7.94
C LEU A 400 8.39 7.22 6.65
N GLU A 401 9.08 6.91 5.55
CA GLU A 401 8.80 7.52 4.25
C GLU A 401 7.39 7.17 3.78
N THR A 402 7.03 5.89 3.86
CA THR A 402 5.69 5.41 3.48
C THR A 402 4.61 6.11 4.30
N LEU A 403 4.85 6.31 5.60
CA LEU A 403 3.95 7.01 6.51
C LEU A 403 3.80 8.48 6.13
N ILE A 404 4.87 9.17 5.73
CA ILE A 404 4.81 10.57 5.30
C ILE A 404 4.11 10.70 3.95
N ALA A 405 4.43 9.83 2.99
CA ALA A 405 3.83 9.83 1.65
C ALA A 405 2.31 9.58 1.69
N THR A 406 1.86 8.67 2.55
CA THR A 406 0.43 8.32 2.68
C THR A 406 -0.28 9.13 3.77
N GLY A 407 0.45 9.73 4.71
CA GLY A 407 -0.09 10.45 5.85
C GLY A 407 -0.89 11.69 5.48
N GLY A 408 -0.55 12.36 4.37
CA GLY A 408 -1.33 13.48 3.84
C GLY A 408 -2.79 13.10 3.55
N HIS A 409 -3.01 11.95 2.93
CA HIS A 409 -4.35 11.43 2.63
C HIS A 409 -5.13 11.13 3.90
N ILE A 410 -4.49 10.45 4.85
CA ILE A 410 -5.13 10.10 6.13
C ILE A 410 -5.48 11.36 6.93
N ALA A 411 -4.59 12.34 6.99
CA ALA A 411 -4.84 13.61 7.68
C ALA A 411 -6.03 14.38 7.07
N LEU A 412 -6.10 14.48 5.74
CA LEU A 412 -7.19 15.15 5.03
C LEU A 412 -8.51 14.37 5.18
N SER A 413 -8.47 13.04 5.13
CA SER A 413 -9.62 12.17 5.32
C SER A 413 -10.20 12.29 6.74
N ILE A 414 -9.34 12.25 7.76
CA ILE A 414 -9.73 12.46 9.17
C ILE A 414 -10.29 13.86 9.37
N ALA A 415 -9.63 14.90 8.83
CA ALA A 415 -10.12 16.27 8.91
C ALA A 415 -11.50 16.42 8.26
N THR A 416 -11.72 15.81 7.09
CA THR A 416 -13.01 15.78 6.40
C THR A 416 -14.09 15.16 7.29
N GLY A 417 -13.80 14.02 7.90
CA GLY A 417 -14.69 13.34 8.85
C GLY A 417 -14.99 14.18 10.09
N LEU A 418 -13.97 14.81 10.68
CA LEU A 418 -14.11 15.66 11.87
C LEU A 418 -15.01 16.86 11.60
N PHE A 419 -14.83 17.56 10.47
CA PHE A 419 -15.71 18.67 10.07
C PHE A 419 -17.12 18.20 9.74
N LEU A 420 -17.29 17.01 9.15
CA LEU A 420 -18.62 16.45 8.87
C LEU A 420 -19.38 16.13 10.17
N VAL A 421 -18.70 15.52 11.15
CA VAL A 421 -19.26 15.22 12.48
C VAL A 421 -19.57 16.52 13.22
N SER A 422 -18.65 17.48 13.22
CA SER A 422 -18.85 18.79 13.85
C SER A 422 -20.01 19.56 13.25
N GLY A 423 -20.15 19.53 11.91
CA GLY A 423 -21.27 20.15 11.22
C GLY A 423 -22.62 19.48 11.54
N THR A 424 -22.62 18.16 11.67
CA THR A 424 -23.81 17.39 12.07
C THR A 424 -24.20 17.68 13.52
N LEU A 425 -23.23 17.71 14.43
CA LEU A 425 -23.44 18.06 15.84
C LEU A 425 -23.96 19.48 15.98
N SER A 426 -23.38 20.44 15.25
CA SER A 426 -23.87 21.82 15.22
C SER A 426 -25.31 21.89 14.70
N ARG A 427 -25.67 21.09 13.69
CA ARG A 427 -27.06 21.03 13.21
C ARG A 427 -28.02 20.47 14.27
N LEU A 428 -27.61 19.45 15.01
CA LEU A 428 -28.38 18.89 16.14
C LEU A 428 -28.53 19.92 17.26
N LEU A 429 -27.46 20.62 17.63
CA LEU A 429 -27.50 21.71 18.62
C LEU A 429 -28.39 22.86 18.17
N ALA A 430 -28.43 23.19 16.88
CA ALA A 430 -29.35 24.20 16.35
C ALA A 430 -30.82 23.80 16.54
N GLN A 431 -31.14 22.52 16.33
CA GLN A 431 -32.48 21.99 16.58
C GLN A 431 -32.77 21.94 18.09
N GLY A 432 -31.82 21.48 18.90
CA GLY A 432 -31.93 21.44 20.35
C GLY A 432 -32.14 22.81 20.97
N ALA A 433 -31.41 23.83 20.52
CA ALA A 433 -31.58 25.20 20.99
C ALA A 433 -32.97 25.78 20.68
N ARG A 434 -33.54 25.42 19.52
CA ARG A 434 -34.89 25.85 19.15
C ARG A 434 -35.96 25.19 20.05
N HIS A 435 -35.90 23.87 20.22
CA HIS A 435 -36.84 23.14 21.07
C HIS A 435 -36.64 23.46 22.56
N GLY A 436 -35.39 23.65 23.00
CA GLY A 436 -35.07 24.06 24.36
C GLY A 436 -35.62 25.43 24.70
N ALA A 437 -35.53 26.39 23.78
CA ALA A 437 -36.16 27.70 23.95
C ALA A 437 -37.70 27.64 23.99
N GLU A 438 -38.31 26.67 23.30
CA GLU A 438 -39.76 26.44 23.34
C GLU A 438 -40.18 25.73 24.64
N ALA A 439 -39.41 24.74 25.08
CA ALA A 439 -39.58 24.07 26.38
C ALA A 439 -39.42 25.05 27.56
N LEU A 440 -38.46 25.99 27.49
CA LEU A 440 -38.30 27.06 28.47
C LEU A 440 -39.54 27.96 28.55
N ARG A 441 -40.19 28.24 27.41
CA ARG A 441 -41.46 29.00 27.42
C ARG A 441 -42.57 28.20 28.10
N HIS A 442 -42.72 26.92 27.76
CA HIS A 442 -43.73 26.07 28.39
C HIS A 442 -43.47 25.86 29.89
N GLY A 443 -42.22 25.67 30.31
CA GLY A 443 -41.85 25.59 31.72
C GLY A 443 -42.13 26.88 32.47
N TYR A 444 -41.87 28.03 31.84
CA TYR A 444 -42.22 29.33 32.39
C TYR A 444 -43.74 29.54 32.50
N ASP A 445 -44.52 29.10 31.52
CA ASP A 445 -45.99 29.11 31.57
C ASP A 445 -46.54 28.21 32.70
N ILE A 446 -45.89 27.07 32.96
CA ILE A 446 -46.26 26.16 34.07
C ILE A 446 -46.04 26.84 35.43
N LEU A 447 -44.94 27.58 35.61
CA LEU A 447 -44.67 28.31 36.86
C LEU A 447 -45.73 29.39 37.15
N ILE A 448 -46.35 29.96 36.11
CA ILE A 448 -47.34 31.04 36.21
C ILE A 448 -48.79 30.49 36.18
N VAL A 449 -48.99 29.17 36.37
CA VAL A 449 -50.31 28.51 36.25
C VAL A 449 -51.42 29.16 37.11
N ILE A 450 -51.12 29.56 38.35
CA ILE A 450 -52.13 30.05 39.30
C ILE A 450 -52.77 31.37 38.82
N PRO A 451 -52.01 32.45 38.51
CA PRO A 451 -52.58 33.67 37.90
C PRO A 451 -53.27 33.42 36.55
N LEU A 452 -52.71 32.53 35.72
CA LEU A 452 -53.22 32.21 34.38
C LEU A 452 -54.61 31.57 34.40
N GLN A 453 -54.92 30.75 35.40
CA GLN A 453 -56.26 30.17 35.56
C GLN A 453 -57.29 31.22 35.98
N ILE A 454 -56.91 32.13 36.87
CA ILE A 454 -57.76 33.25 37.28
C ILE A 454 -58.07 34.15 36.09
N GLU A 455 -57.06 34.50 35.28
CA GLU A 455 -57.23 35.29 34.05
C GLU A 455 -58.16 34.59 33.04
N ARG A 456 -57.98 33.29 32.80
CA ARG A 456 -58.83 32.52 31.86
C ARG A 456 -60.27 32.41 32.32
N ILE A 457 -60.53 32.26 33.62
CA ILE A 457 -61.89 32.21 34.17
C ILE A 457 -62.58 33.57 33.98
N VAL A 458 -61.87 34.67 34.21
CA VAL A 458 -62.38 36.03 34.01
C VAL A 458 -62.66 36.32 32.53
N GLN A 459 -61.74 35.95 31.62
CA GLN A 459 -61.95 36.14 30.17
C GLN A 459 -63.03 35.21 29.59
N SER A 460 -63.16 33.98 30.09
CA SER A 460 -64.25 33.05 29.73
C SER A 460 -65.62 33.63 30.10
N ASN A 461 -65.72 34.29 31.24
CA ASN A 461 -66.97 34.93 31.68
C ASN A 461 -67.28 36.21 30.88
N MET A 462 -66.27 36.99 30.50
CA MET A 462 -66.46 38.15 29.60
C MET A 462 -66.83 37.76 28.16
N GLY A 463 -66.22 36.70 27.61
CA GLY A 463 -66.51 36.22 26.25
C GLY A 463 -67.88 35.54 26.09
N LYS A 464 -68.46 34.98 27.18
CA LYS A 464 -69.85 34.52 27.20
C LYS A 464 -70.84 35.68 27.14
N GLY A 465 -70.57 36.79 27.84
CA GLY A 465 -71.41 38.00 27.82
C GLY A 465 -71.47 38.69 26.45
N GLU A 466 -70.38 38.70 25.68
CA GLU A 466 -70.38 39.26 24.32
C GLU A 466 -71.12 38.39 23.29
N ARG A 467 -71.13 37.07 23.46
CA ARG A 467 -71.90 36.16 22.58
C ARG A 467 -73.41 36.26 22.84
N GLU A 468 -73.83 36.31 24.10
CA GLU A 468 -75.23 36.56 24.47
C GLU A 468 -75.70 37.96 24.02
N GLY A 469 -74.83 38.97 24.08
CA GLY A 469 -75.12 40.32 23.55
C GLY A 469 -75.27 40.39 22.01
N ARG A 470 -74.61 39.49 21.27
CA ARG A 470 -74.74 39.39 19.80
C ARG A 470 -76.00 38.63 19.37
N GLU A 471 -76.35 37.56 20.09
CA GLU A 471 -77.61 36.83 19.85
C GLU A 471 -78.84 37.65 20.28
N GLY A 472 -78.75 38.42 21.38
CA GLY A 472 -79.80 39.38 21.78
C GLY A 472 -79.99 40.53 20.79
N ARG A 473 -78.92 41.03 20.14
CA ARG A 473 -79.03 42.05 19.08
C ARG A 473 -79.57 41.51 17.75
N ALA A 474 -79.43 40.21 17.49
CA ALA A 474 -80.04 39.57 16.32
C ALA A 474 -81.56 39.37 16.50
N ALA A 475 -82.02 39.16 17.74
CA ALA A 475 -83.44 39.02 18.07
C ALA A 475 -84.24 40.33 18.12
N LEU A 476 -83.57 41.48 18.15
CA LEU A 476 -84.19 42.82 18.28
C LEU A 476 -84.25 43.63 16.96
N ARG A 477 -83.98 43.03 15.81
CA ARG A 477 -84.30 43.66 14.52
C ARG A 477 -85.77 43.42 14.19
N PRO A 478 -86.63 44.45 14.16
CA PRO A 478 -87.99 44.28 13.67
C PRO A 478 -87.93 43.88 12.19
N GLN A 479 -88.71 42.86 11.83
CA GLN A 479 -89.11 42.64 10.44
C GLN A 479 -89.93 43.85 9.99
N THR A 480 -89.29 44.79 9.32
CA THR A 480 -90.01 45.73 8.47
C THR A 480 -90.11 45.09 7.08
N GLU A 481 -91.30 44.61 6.80
CA GLU A 481 -91.83 44.33 5.48
C GLU A 481 -91.59 45.49 4.50
N GLY A 482 -91.28 45.13 3.25
CA GLY A 482 -92.15 45.53 2.13
C GLY A 482 -91.86 46.84 1.39
N ARG A 483 -91.68 46.68 0.06
CA ARG A 483 -91.74 47.68 -1.03
C ARG A 483 -90.52 48.62 -1.11
N ARG A 484 -89.76 48.70 -2.21
CA ARG A 484 -89.98 48.41 -3.64
C ARG A 484 -88.70 47.87 -4.26
#